data_AF-A0A135WAL0-F1
#
_entry.id   AF-A0A135WAL0-F1
#
_cell.length_a   1.000
_cell.length_b   1.000
_cell.length_c   1.000
_cell.angle_alpha   90.00
_cell.angle_beta   90.00
_cell.angle_gamma   90.00
#
_symmetry.space_group_name_H-M   'P 1'
#
loop_
_entity.id
_entity.type
_entity.pdbx_description
1 polymer ?
#
loop_
_entity_poly.entity_id
_entity_poly.type
_entity_poly.pdbx_seq_one_letter_code
_entity_poly.pdbx_strand_id
1 'polypeptide(L)'
;MELWFVEKNFYTFSIRPFPEIFSINIAFTLLLIPSITFIYLLVAGKMASWLRLIFTIALCAFVPYAEEQAVQYGFLSLGDQWNSYYSSVGYFIFLVLIWKLYKWNRSIAAK
;
A
#
# COMPACT_ATOMS: atom_id res chain seq x y z
N MET A 1 -0.28 7.42 5.90
CA MET A 1 0.98 7.68 5.17
C MET A 1 0.70 8.51 3.92
N GLU A 2 -0.25 8.10 3.06
CA GLU A 2 -0.61 8.86 1.84
C GLU A 2 -0.99 10.32 2.09
N LEU A 3 -1.89 10.58 3.04
CA LEU A 3 -2.35 11.95 3.34
C LEU A 3 -1.19 12.91 3.64
N TRP A 4 -0.23 12.45 4.44
CA TRP A 4 0.94 13.25 4.84
C TRP A 4 1.85 13.58 3.64
N PHE A 5 2.08 12.63 2.74
CA PHE A 5 2.90 12.86 1.55
C PHE A 5 2.22 13.81 0.56
N VAL A 6 0.90 13.65 0.37
CA VAL A 6 0.13 14.54 -0.51
C VAL A 6 0.07 15.97 0.04
N GLU A 7 -0.14 16.13 1.36
CA GLU A 7 -0.11 17.45 2.01
C GLU A 7 1.26 18.14 1.91
N LYS A 8 2.34 17.35 1.86
CA LYS A 8 3.71 17.85 1.69
C LYS A 8 4.12 18.00 0.22
N ASN A 9 3.19 17.83 -0.73
CA ASN A 9 3.43 17.93 -2.17
C ASN A 9 4.51 16.97 -2.70
N PHE A 10 4.72 15.84 -2.03
CA PHE A 10 5.63 14.80 -2.52
C PHE A 10 5.06 14.12 -3.77
N TYR A 11 3.75 13.98 -3.85
CA TYR A 11 3.02 13.61 -5.06
C TYR A 11 1.57 14.06 -4.96
N THR A 12 0.87 14.08 -6.08
CA THR A 12 -0.56 14.39 -6.14
C THR A 12 -1.31 13.37 -6.99
N PHE A 13 -2.57 13.09 -6.62
CA PHE A 13 -3.46 12.28 -7.44
C PHE A 13 -4.20 13.17 -8.43
N SER A 14 -3.79 13.13 -9.70
CA SER A 14 -4.38 13.93 -10.77
C SER A 14 -5.82 13.50 -11.08
N ILE A 15 -6.10 12.20 -11.00
CA ILE A 15 -7.43 11.61 -11.19
C ILE A 15 -7.89 11.03 -9.85
N ARG A 16 -8.87 11.70 -9.21
CA ARG A 16 -9.43 11.26 -7.91
C ARG A 16 -10.91 11.62 -7.76
N PRO A 17 -11.71 10.82 -7.04
CA PRO A 17 -13.09 11.17 -6.71
C PRO A 17 -13.17 12.38 -5.78
N PHE A 18 -14.12 13.29 -6.04
CA PHE A 18 -14.38 14.49 -5.23
C PHE A 18 -13.12 15.34 -4.95
N PRO A 19 -12.41 15.82 -5.98
CA PRO A 19 -11.12 16.50 -5.83
C PRO A 19 -11.17 17.81 -5.02
N GLU A 20 -12.34 18.43 -4.91
CA GLU A 20 -12.57 19.64 -4.11
C GLU A 20 -12.62 19.36 -2.60
N ILE A 21 -12.90 18.12 -2.21
CA ILE A 21 -13.07 17.72 -0.80
C ILE A 21 -11.85 16.93 -0.33
N PHE A 22 -11.36 16.00 -1.16
CA PHE A 22 -10.25 15.13 -0.80
C PHE A 22 -9.00 15.45 -1.61
N SER A 23 -7.88 15.63 -0.92
CA SER A 23 -6.55 15.74 -1.52
C SER A 23 -6.02 14.38 -1.99
N ILE A 24 -6.42 13.30 -1.32
CA ILE A 24 -6.08 11.91 -1.66
C ILE A 24 -7.14 11.25 -2.54
N ASN A 25 -6.77 10.15 -3.22
CA ASN A 25 -7.74 9.31 -3.90
C ASN A 25 -8.47 8.39 -2.90
N ILE A 26 -9.65 8.81 -2.47
CA ILE A 26 -10.42 8.08 -1.45
C ILE A 26 -10.82 6.66 -1.88
N ALA A 27 -11.03 6.43 -3.19
CA ALA A 27 -11.34 5.09 -3.71
C ALA A 27 -10.13 4.17 -3.60
N PHE A 28 -8.92 4.68 -3.87
CA PHE A 28 -7.68 3.95 -3.63
C PHE A 28 -7.55 3.53 -2.17
N THR A 29 -7.74 4.49 -1.25
CA THR A 29 -7.58 4.24 0.19
C THR A 29 -8.66 3.31 0.77
N LEU A 30 -9.92 3.43 0.35
CA LEU A 30 -11.04 2.67 0.93
C LEU A 30 -11.33 1.35 0.21
N LEU A 31 -10.99 1.21 -1.06
CA LEU A 31 -11.30 0.01 -1.84
C LEU A 31 -10.04 -0.76 -2.18
N LEU A 32 -9.06 -0.10 -2.79
CA LEU A 32 -7.87 -0.79 -3.30
C LEU A 32 -7.00 -1.34 -2.18
N ILE A 33 -6.64 -0.50 -1.19
CA ILE A 33 -5.78 -0.93 -0.06
C ILE A 33 -6.42 -2.10 0.72
N PRO A 34 -7.70 -2.03 1.14
CA PRO A 34 -8.35 -3.17 1.82
C PRO A 34 -8.43 -4.42 0.96
N SER A 35 -8.72 -4.28 -0.34
CA SER A 35 -8.79 -5.43 -1.27
C SER A 35 -7.44 -6.12 -1.41
N ILE A 36 -6.36 -5.37 -1.62
CA ILE A 36 -5.00 -5.90 -1.69
C ILE A 36 -4.61 -6.55 -0.36
N THR A 37 -4.95 -5.91 0.76
CA THR A 37 -4.68 -6.43 2.10
C THR A 37 -5.39 -7.75 2.35
N PHE A 38 -6.66 -7.86 1.95
CA PHE A 38 -7.43 -9.09 2.05
C PHE A 38 -6.79 -10.22 1.24
N ILE A 39 -6.46 -9.97 -0.03
CA ILE A 39 -5.77 -10.93 -0.91
C ILE A 39 -4.43 -11.33 -0.30
N TYR A 40 -3.64 -10.37 0.18
CA TYR A 40 -2.37 -10.63 0.86
C TYR A 40 -2.55 -11.57 2.04
N LEU A 41 -3.50 -11.31 2.94
CA LEU A 41 -3.75 -12.15 4.12
C LEU A 41 -4.20 -13.57 3.75
N LEU A 42 -5.03 -13.73 2.71
CA LEU A 42 -5.45 -15.03 2.21
C LEU A 42 -4.29 -15.87 1.68
N VAL A 43 -3.39 -15.24 0.93
CA VAL A 43 -2.22 -15.90 0.33
C VAL A 43 -1.15 -16.16 1.38
N ALA A 44 -0.77 -15.13 2.15
CA ALA A 44 0.22 -15.19 3.22
C ALA A 44 -0.17 -16.17 4.33
N GLY A 45 -1.47 -16.36 4.56
CA GLY A 45 -2.03 -17.35 5.49
C GLY A 45 -1.72 -18.81 5.14
N LYS A 46 -1.43 -19.09 3.87
CA LYS A 46 -1.13 -20.44 3.36
C LYS A 46 0.38 -20.70 3.22
N MET A 47 1.22 -19.70 3.51
CA MET A 47 2.66 -19.77 3.30
C MET A 47 3.42 -20.08 4.60
N ALA A 48 4.54 -20.81 4.46
CA ALA A 48 5.54 -20.90 5.50
C ALA A 48 6.13 -19.52 5.82
N SER A 49 6.63 -19.32 7.04
CA SER A 49 7.07 -18.00 7.50
C SER A 49 8.18 -17.38 6.66
N TRP A 50 9.14 -18.18 6.17
CA TRP A 50 10.22 -17.69 5.31
C TRP A 50 9.71 -17.31 3.91
N LEU A 51 8.84 -18.13 3.32
CA LEU A 51 8.26 -17.86 2.00
C LEU A 51 7.37 -16.63 2.03
N ARG A 52 6.62 -16.42 3.11
CA ARG A 52 5.82 -15.21 3.34
C ARG A 52 6.70 -13.96 3.39
N LEU A 53 7.87 -14.02 4.01
CA LEU A 53 8.80 -12.88 4.04
C LEU A 53 9.28 -12.54 2.64
N ILE A 54 9.74 -13.54 1.87
CA ILE A 54 10.16 -13.36 0.47
C ILE A 54 9.02 -12.79 -0.38
N PHE A 55 7.81 -13.34 -0.24
CA PHE A 55 6.62 -12.86 -0.94
C PHE A 55 6.31 -11.40 -0.60
N THR A 56 6.39 -11.02 0.68
CA THR A 56 6.16 -9.63 1.13
C THR A 56 7.20 -8.69 0.52
N ILE A 57 8.49 -9.07 0.53
CA ILE A 57 9.56 -8.28 -0.08
C ILE A 57 9.32 -8.12 -1.59
N ALA A 58 8.99 -9.20 -2.29
CA ALA A 58 8.73 -9.17 -3.73
C ALA A 58 7.54 -8.25 -4.08
N LEU A 59 6.46 -8.30 -3.29
CA LEU A 59 5.29 -7.46 -3.50
C LEU A 59 5.61 -5.98 -3.26
N CYS A 60 6.42 -5.67 -2.26
CA CYS A 60 6.90 -4.30 -2.02
C CYS A 60 7.88 -3.82 -3.08
N ALA A 61 8.72 -4.70 -3.63
CA ALA A 61 9.62 -4.37 -4.73
C ALA A 61 8.86 -4.08 -6.05
N PHE A 62 7.63 -4.56 -6.18
CA PHE A 62 6.75 -4.26 -7.31
C PHE A 62 6.11 -2.86 -7.23
N VAL A 63 6.07 -2.24 -6.04
CA VAL A 63 5.40 -0.94 -5.85
C VAL A 63 5.97 0.18 -6.73
N PRO A 64 7.30 0.38 -6.83
CA PRO A 64 7.85 1.44 -7.68
C PRO A 64 7.45 1.30 -9.14
N TYR A 65 7.36 0.06 -9.64
CA TYR A 65 6.88 -0.20 -10.99
C TYR A 65 5.41 0.18 -11.15
N ALA A 66 4.56 -0.17 -10.18
CA ALA A 66 3.15 0.25 -10.19
C ALA A 66 2.99 1.78 -10.11
N GLU A 67 3.86 2.47 -9.36
CA GLU A 67 3.88 3.93 -9.31
C GLU A 67 4.23 4.54 -10.66
N GLU A 68 5.27 4.04 -11.32
CA GLU A 68 5.68 4.52 -12.63
C GLU A 68 4.54 4.36 -13.66
N GLN A 69 3.87 3.21 -13.64
CA GLN A 69 2.68 2.98 -14.47
C GLN A 69 1.57 3.98 -14.15
N ALA A 70 1.29 4.22 -12.86
CA ALA A 70 0.28 5.21 -12.46
C ALA A 70 0.65 6.64 -12.89
N VAL A 71 1.93 7.00 -12.98
CA VAL A 71 2.38 8.26 -13.57
C VAL A 71 2.14 8.27 -15.08
N GLN A 72 2.52 7.20 -15.79
CA GLN A 72 2.34 7.09 -17.25
C GLN A 72 0.88 7.18 -17.68
N TYR A 73 -0.04 6.58 -16.91
CA TYR A 73 -1.48 6.68 -17.14
C TYR A 73 -2.11 8.00 -16.62
N GLY A 74 -1.32 8.89 -16.02
CA GLY A 74 -1.78 10.18 -15.52
C GLY A 74 -2.60 10.10 -14.22
N PHE A 75 -2.58 8.98 -13.49
CA PHE A 75 -3.22 8.86 -12.18
C PHE A 75 -2.45 9.62 -11.09
N LEU A 76 -1.12 9.68 -11.22
CA LEU A 76 -0.21 10.30 -10.26
C LEU A 76 0.68 11.35 -10.93
N SER A 77 1.00 12.40 -10.19
CA SER A 77 2.09 13.32 -10.50
C SER A 77 3.05 13.35 -9.33
N LEU A 78 4.30 12.93 -9.55
CA LEU A 78 5.35 12.93 -8.54
C LEU A 78 5.99 14.31 -8.45
N GLY A 79 6.30 14.76 -7.24
CA GLY A 79 7.09 15.97 -7.00
C GLY A 79 8.59 15.67 -7.06
N ASP A 80 9.41 16.70 -7.26
CA ASP A 80 10.87 16.56 -7.46
C ASP A 80 11.61 15.92 -6.28
N GLN A 81 11.01 15.96 -5.08
CA GLN A 81 11.58 15.37 -3.86
C GLN A 81 11.12 13.92 -3.63
N TRP A 82 10.30 13.37 -4.53
CA TRP A 82 9.80 12.01 -4.38
C TRP A 82 10.88 10.97 -4.60
N ASN A 83 10.89 9.96 -3.72
CA ASN A 83 11.69 8.77 -3.89
C ASN A 83 10.78 7.56 -3.74
N SER A 84 10.65 6.75 -4.80
CA SER A 84 9.81 5.54 -4.82
C SER A 84 10.18 4.51 -3.75
N TYR A 85 11.38 4.60 -3.16
CA TYR A 85 11.76 3.78 -2.02
C TYR A 85 10.87 4.02 -0.79
N TYR A 86 10.35 5.24 -0.61
CA TYR A 86 9.46 5.56 0.50
C TYR A 86 8.17 4.73 0.47
N SER A 87 7.58 4.55 -0.71
CA SER A 87 6.40 3.70 -0.85
C SER A 87 6.72 2.23 -0.61
N SER A 88 7.79 1.69 -1.18
CA SER A 88 8.19 0.29 -0.95
C SER A 88 8.36 -0.02 0.54
N VAL A 89 9.07 0.84 1.27
CA VAL A 89 9.26 0.70 2.72
C VAL A 89 7.94 0.87 3.48
N GLY A 90 7.14 1.86 3.10
CA GLY A 90 5.84 2.12 3.70
C GLY A 90 4.91 0.92 3.62
N TYR A 91 4.74 0.35 2.43
CA TYR A 91 3.94 -0.85 2.22
C TYR A 91 4.53 -2.08 2.92
N PHE A 92 5.85 -2.22 2.97
CA PHE A 92 6.47 -3.32 3.71
C PHE A 92 6.13 -3.27 5.20
N ILE A 93 6.31 -2.11 5.83
CA ILE A 93 5.95 -1.90 7.25
C ILE A 93 4.47 -2.17 7.46
N PHE A 94 3.61 -1.63 6.60
CA PHE A 94 2.17 -1.84 6.65
C PHE A 94 1.79 -3.33 6.60
N LEU A 95 2.29 -4.09 5.63
CA LEU A 95 1.97 -5.51 5.46
C LEU A 95 2.48 -6.36 6.63
N VAL A 96 3.68 -6.07 7.14
CA VAL A 96 4.23 -6.74 8.33
C VAL A 96 3.37 -6.48 9.56
N LEU A 97 2.93 -5.24 9.78
CA LEU A 97 2.06 -4.87 10.90
C LEU A 97 0.69 -5.55 10.78
N ILE A 98 0.06 -5.48 9.62
CA ILE A 98 -1.24 -6.13 9.39
C ILE A 98 -1.15 -7.64 9.56
N TRP A 99 -0.08 -8.28 9.07
CA TRP A 99 0.13 -9.71 9.30
C TRP A 99 0.22 -10.06 10.80
N LYS A 100 0.97 -9.25 11.58
CA LYS A 100 1.07 -9.44 13.03
C LYS A 100 -0.29 -9.31 13.72
N LEU A 101 -1.06 -8.27 13.38
CA LEU A 101 -2.41 -8.05 13.91
C LEU A 101 -3.36 -9.18 13.53
N TYR A 102 -3.32 -9.65 12.28
CA TYR A 102 -4.12 -10.78 11.81
C TYR A 102 -3.82 -12.07 12.58
N LYS A 103 -2.53 -12.39 12.77
CA LYS A 103 -2.11 -13.55 13.55
C LYS A 103 -2.56 -13.44 15.02
N TRP A 104 -2.42 -12.25 15.61
CA TRP A 104 -2.87 -11.98 16.97
C TRP A 104 -4.38 -12.20 17.11
N ASN A 105 -5.19 -11.65 16.20
CA ASN A 105 -6.64 -11.83 16.20
C ASN A 105 -7.04 -13.31 16.07
N ARG A 106 -6.40 -14.06 15.17
CA ARG A 106 -6.63 -15.52 15.05
C ARG A 106 -6.23 -16.30 16.30
N SER A 107 -5.18 -15.87 17.00
CA SER A 107 -4.79 -16.51 18.26
C SER A 107 -5.79 -16.28 19.38
N ILE A 108 -6.54 -15.17 19.35
CA ILE A 108 -7.62 -14.91 20.30
C ILE A 108 -8.85 -15.74 19.93
N ALA A 109 -9.23 -15.77 18.65
CA ALA A 109 -10.41 -16.50 18.19
C ALA A 109 -10.31 -18.04 18.28
N ALA A 110 -9.11 -18.58 18.45
CA ALA A 110 -8.87 -20.01 18.64
C ALA A 110 -8.86 -20.45 20.13
N LYS A 111 -9.02 -19.50 21.07
CA LYS A 111 -9.26 -19.77 22.49
C LYS A 111 -10.75 -19.71 22.78
#